data_AF-A0A5B9Q8F6-F1
#
_entry.id   AF-A0A5B9Q8F6-F1
#
_cell.length_a   1.000
_cell.length_b   1.000
_cell.length_c   1.000
_cell.angle_alpha   90.00
_cell.angle_beta   90.00
_cell.angle_gamma   90.00
#
_symmetry.space_group_name_H-M   'P 1'
#
loop_
_entity.id
_entity.type
_entity.pdbx_description
1 polymer ?
#
loop_
_entity_poly.entity_id
_entity_poly.type
_entity_poly.pdbx_seq_one_letter_code
_entity_poly.pdbx_strand_id
1 'polypeptide(L)'
;MTDNHSITGNPPDSGSTGGSRSIKLEHTSKKKLIELWYIEPLERMNGHEAFVCLSVCLFLYEKYLRMTSQIGQEESFSEGHEVFKLIGKDLEIPADDAYEFWTCWRNGLAHRGMPNKSEKYKWGLTGQQQKRVVIGEGHFTINPWFIRDMILNKVKNKKQIWEDELSPFMKVFHLVEP
;
A
#
# COMPACT_ATOMS: atom_id res chain seq x y z
N MET A 1 52.23 27.07 -23.71
CA MET A 1 53.58 26.45 -23.65
C MET A 1 53.82 25.97 -22.23
N THR A 2 53.71 24.68 -21.88
CA THR A 2 53.25 23.53 -22.67
C THR A 2 52.25 22.68 -21.87
N ASP A 3 51.44 21.84 -22.50
CA ASP A 3 50.12 22.19 -23.06
C ASP A 3 49.22 20.91 -22.97
N ASN A 4 48.10 20.80 -23.70
CA ASN A 4 47.01 19.81 -23.47
C ASN A 4 47.38 18.31 -23.61
N HIS A 5 47.02 17.49 -22.62
CA HIS A 5 46.93 16.04 -22.76
C HIS A 5 45.47 15.58 -22.92
N SER A 6 45.09 15.28 -24.17
CA SER A 6 43.84 14.57 -24.48
C SER A 6 44.07 13.07 -24.30
N ILE A 7 43.25 12.40 -23.48
CA ILE A 7 43.30 10.95 -23.28
C ILE A 7 42.12 10.32 -24.02
N THR A 8 42.35 9.92 -25.27
CA THR A 8 41.41 9.11 -26.05
C THR A 8 41.67 7.63 -25.80
N GLY A 9 40.95 7.05 -24.84
CA GLY A 9 40.92 5.59 -24.62
C GLY A 9 39.55 5.03 -25.01
N ASN A 10 39.46 4.31 -26.12
CA ASN A 10 38.27 3.52 -26.43
C ASN A 10 38.23 2.29 -25.52
N PRO A 11 37.10 1.97 -24.86
CA PRO A 11 36.97 0.72 -24.11
C PRO A 11 36.92 -0.49 -25.06
N PRO A 12 37.39 -1.67 -24.63
CA PRO A 12 37.41 -2.87 -25.47
C PRO A 12 36.01 -3.49 -25.63
N ASP A 13 35.72 -3.99 -26.84
CA ASP A 13 34.55 -4.83 -27.12
C ASP A 13 34.57 -6.08 -26.23
N SER A 14 33.65 -6.14 -25.27
CA SER A 14 33.38 -7.34 -24.49
C SER A 14 32.06 -7.95 -24.98
N GLY A 15 32.17 -8.84 -25.96
CA GLY A 15 31.05 -9.65 -26.44
C GLY A 15 30.51 -10.54 -25.32
N SER A 16 29.46 -10.09 -24.65
CA SER A 16 28.71 -10.88 -23.68
C SER A 16 27.44 -11.41 -24.35
N THR A 17 27.39 -12.72 -24.59
CA THR A 17 26.19 -13.46 -24.97
C THR A 17 25.23 -13.63 -23.77
N GLY A 18 24.92 -12.52 -23.11
CA GLY A 18 23.83 -12.43 -22.15
C GLY A 18 22.50 -12.54 -22.88
N GLY A 19 21.84 -13.70 -22.79
CA GLY A 19 20.53 -13.93 -23.37
C GLY A 19 19.49 -13.02 -22.73
N SER A 20 19.33 -11.81 -23.27
CA SER A 20 18.36 -10.82 -22.80
C SER A 20 16.96 -11.42 -22.93
N ARG A 21 16.39 -11.85 -21.80
CA ARG A 21 14.97 -12.18 -21.69
C ARG A 21 14.21 -10.87 -21.77
N SER A 22 14.06 -10.37 -22.99
CA SER A 22 13.07 -9.37 -23.34
C SER A 22 11.70 -9.97 -23.02
N ILE A 23 11.22 -9.72 -21.80
CA ILE A 23 9.87 -10.09 -21.39
C ILE A 23 8.96 -9.26 -22.27
N LYS A 24 8.35 -9.92 -23.26
CA LYS A 24 7.27 -9.33 -24.07
C LYS A 24 6.10 -9.00 -23.15
N LEU A 25 6.13 -7.78 -22.58
CA LEU A 25 5.09 -7.19 -21.75
C LEU A 25 3.89 -6.69 -22.58
N GLU A 26 3.68 -7.26 -23.77
CA GLU A 26 2.48 -7.08 -24.57
C GLU A 26 1.28 -7.64 -23.78
N HIS A 27 0.39 -6.74 -23.34
CA HIS A 27 -0.84 -7.04 -22.59
C HIS A 27 -0.68 -7.77 -21.24
N THR A 28 0.19 -7.27 -20.36
CA THR A 28 0.04 -7.61 -18.92
C THR A 28 -1.26 -7.00 -18.40
N SER A 29 -2.21 -7.86 -18.01
CA SER A 29 -3.52 -7.42 -17.51
C SER A 29 -3.40 -6.60 -16.22
N LYS A 30 -4.31 -5.65 -16.00
CA LYS A 30 -4.41 -4.89 -14.73
C LYS A 30 -4.42 -5.83 -13.50
N LYS A 31 -5.09 -6.98 -13.63
CA LYS A 31 -5.10 -8.07 -12.65
C LYS A 31 -3.73 -8.68 -12.34
N LYS A 32 -2.77 -8.70 -13.27
CA LYS A 32 -1.38 -9.13 -12.98
C LYS A 32 -0.52 -7.96 -12.46
N LEU A 33 -0.83 -6.71 -12.79
CA LEU A 33 -0.13 -5.55 -12.23
C LEU A 33 -0.46 -5.33 -10.73
N ILE A 34 -1.71 -5.50 -10.30
CA ILE A 34 -2.07 -5.48 -8.86
C ILE A 34 -1.32 -6.58 -8.06
N GLU A 35 -1.07 -7.75 -8.66
CA GLU A 35 -0.24 -8.80 -8.05
C GLU A 35 1.22 -8.33 -7.90
N LEU A 36 1.84 -7.93 -9.00
CA LEU A 36 3.26 -7.56 -9.06
C LEU A 36 3.61 -6.33 -8.21
N TRP A 37 2.73 -5.34 -8.15
CA TRP A 37 3.04 -4.02 -7.57
C TRP A 37 2.62 -3.87 -6.12
N TYR A 38 1.63 -4.63 -5.67
CA TYR A 38 1.06 -4.50 -4.33
C TYR A 38 1.06 -5.81 -3.57
N ILE A 39 0.45 -6.86 -4.12
CA ILE A 39 0.27 -8.12 -3.38
C ILE A 39 1.62 -8.81 -3.12
N GLU A 40 2.37 -9.17 -4.17
CA GLU A 40 3.64 -9.88 -4.07
C GLU A 40 4.71 -9.10 -3.25
N PRO A 41 4.81 -7.75 -3.32
CA PRO A 41 5.63 -6.98 -2.40
C PRO A 41 5.14 -7.02 -0.94
N LEU A 42 3.86 -6.77 -0.68
CA LEU A 42 3.32 -6.71 0.70
C LEU A 42 3.43 -8.05 1.44
N GLU A 43 3.24 -9.18 0.74
CA GLU A 43 3.39 -10.52 1.34
C GLU A 43 4.84 -10.84 1.75
N ARG A 44 5.84 -10.22 1.10
CA ARG A 44 7.27 -10.38 1.43
C ARG A 44 7.72 -9.47 2.58
N MET A 45 7.01 -8.36 2.83
CA MET A 45 7.37 -7.42 3.89
C MET A 45 7.31 -8.04 5.28
N ASN A 46 8.30 -7.72 6.12
CA ASN A 46 8.43 -8.21 7.49
C ASN A 46 9.20 -7.23 8.40
N GLY A 47 9.32 -7.55 9.69
CA GLY A 47 10.17 -6.81 10.64
C GLY A 47 9.89 -5.29 10.69
N HIS A 48 10.89 -4.48 10.32
CA HIS A 48 10.81 -3.02 10.36
C HIS A 48 9.98 -2.39 9.23
N GLU A 49 9.62 -3.16 8.20
CA GLU A 49 8.79 -2.69 7.07
C GLU A 49 7.31 -2.47 7.48
N ALA A 50 6.94 -2.88 8.69
CA ALA A 50 5.62 -2.79 9.31
C ALA A 50 4.84 -1.48 9.02
N PHE A 51 5.50 -0.33 9.18
CA PHE A 51 4.86 0.98 9.00
C PHE A 51 4.54 1.25 7.52
N VAL A 52 5.47 0.94 6.61
CA VAL A 52 5.29 1.10 5.16
C VAL A 52 4.22 0.13 4.65
N CYS A 53 4.28 -1.13 5.10
CA CYS A 53 3.31 -2.17 4.81
C CYS A 53 1.88 -1.73 5.16
N LEU A 54 1.66 -1.29 6.41
CA LEU A 54 0.37 -0.79 6.87
C LEU A 54 -0.10 0.42 6.05
N SER A 55 0.80 1.37 5.77
CA SER A 55 0.45 2.58 5.04
C SER A 55 -0.08 2.28 3.64
N VAL A 56 0.60 1.41 2.88
CA VAL A 56 0.15 0.97 1.56
C VAL A 56 -1.14 0.16 1.66
N CYS A 57 -1.28 -0.72 2.67
CA CYS A 57 -2.50 -1.49 2.88
C CYS A 57 -3.72 -0.60 3.12
N LEU A 58 -3.61 0.51 3.85
CA LEU A 58 -4.72 1.42 4.11
C LEU A 58 -5.25 2.10 2.84
N PHE A 59 -4.39 2.47 1.90
CA PHE A 59 -4.83 3.00 0.60
C PHE A 59 -5.52 1.93 -0.27
N LEU A 60 -5.01 0.69 -0.26
CA LEU A 60 -5.67 -0.43 -0.95
C LEU A 60 -7.04 -0.73 -0.34
N TYR A 61 -7.15 -0.65 0.98
CA TYR A 61 -8.37 -0.91 1.71
C TYR A 61 -9.42 0.18 1.51
N GLU A 62 -9.03 1.46 1.44
CA GLU A 62 -9.96 2.53 1.04
C GLU A 62 -10.57 2.27 -0.33
N LYS A 63 -9.74 1.97 -1.34
CA LYS A 63 -10.25 1.66 -2.68
C LYS A 63 -11.18 0.44 -2.66
N TYR A 64 -10.83 -0.59 -1.89
CA TYR A 64 -11.72 -1.73 -1.66
C TYR A 64 -13.07 -1.30 -1.06
N LEU A 65 -13.06 -0.49 0.01
CA LEU A 65 -14.27 -0.02 0.68
C LEU A 65 -15.16 0.79 -0.25
N ARG A 66 -14.60 1.76 -0.99
CA ARG A 66 -15.34 2.59 -1.95
C ARG A 66 -16.01 1.73 -3.02
N MET A 67 -15.24 0.88 -3.69
CA MET A 67 -15.74 0.04 -4.79
C MET A 67 -16.74 -1.03 -4.35
N THR A 68 -16.60 -1.57 -3.14
CA THR A 68 -17.52 -2.63 -2.63
C THR A 68 -18.76 -2.07 -1.94
N SER A 69 -18.71 -0.84 -1.45
CA SER A 69 -19.84 -0.18 -0.76
C SER A 69 -20.55 0.86 -1.65
N GLN A 70 -20.14 1.00 -2.91
CA GLN A 70 -20.67 1.98 -3.88
C GLN A 70 -20.56 3.45 -3.44
N ILE A 71 -19.57 3.76 -2.59
CA ILE A 71 -19.33 5.11 -2.07
C ILE A 71 -18.71 5.96 -3.18
N GLY A 72 -19.17 7.21 -3.32
CA GLY A 72 -18.68 8.13 -4.34
C GLY A 72 -17.18 8.41 -4.25
N GLN A 73 -16.56 8.87 -5.34
CA GLN A 73 -15.15 9.30 -5.31
C GLN A 73 -14.96 10.54 -4.42
N GLU A 74 -15.85 11.52 -4.58
CA GLU A 74 -15.87 12.79 -3.82
C GLU A 74 -16.51 12.65 -2.43
N GLU A 75 -17.06 11.47 -2.09
CA GLU A 75 -17.74 11.25 -0.82
C GLU A 75 -16.71 11.05 0.30
N SER A 76 -16.80 11.88 1.34
CA SER A 76 -15.88 11.85 2.47
C SER A 76 -16.40 10.91 3.56
N PHE A 77 -15.50 10.15 4.18
CA PHE A 77 -15.86 9.27 5.29
C PHE A 77 -15.93 10.10 6.58
N SER A 78 -17.04 10.82 6.77
CA SER A 78 -17.30 11.65 7.96
C SER A 78 -17.74 10.82 9.17
N GLU A 79 -17.71 11.41 10.36
CA GLU A 79 -18.24 10.78 11.58
C GLU A 79 -19.68 10.27 11.37
N GLY A 80 -19.99 9.07 11.89
CA GLY A 80 -21.27 8.41 11.70
C GLY A 80 -21.47 7.70 10.35
N HIS A 81 -20.57 7.85 9.38
CA HIS A 81 -20.70 7.21 8.06
C HIS A 81 -20.67 5.66 8.17
N GLU A 82 -21.60 4.97 7.51
CA GLU A 82 -21.84 3.52 7.65
C GLU A 82 -20.60 2.64 7.39
N VAL A 83 -19.66 3.11 6.54
CA VAL A 83 -18.35 2.46 6.32
C VAL A 83 -17.59 2.17 7.61
N PHE A 84 -17.76 2.96 8.68
CA PHE A 84 -17.09 2.72 9.96
C PHE A 84 -17.61 1.50 10.72
N LYS A 85 -18.84 1.05 10.44
CA LYS A 85 -19.32 -0.26 10.92
C LYS A 85 -18.61 -1.41 10.20
N LEU A 86 -18.30 -1.25 8.91
CA LEU A 86 -17.53 -2.22 8.13
C LEU A 86 -16.05 -2.23 8.55
N ILE A 87 -15.43 -1.06 8.71
CA ILE A 87 -14.05 -0.93 9.20
C ILE A 87 -13.93 -1.48 10.63
N GLY A 88 -14.86 -1.14 11.54
CA GLY A 88 -14.89 -1.67 12.90
C GLY A 88 -15.02 -3.19 12.94
N LYS A 89 -15.92 -3.76 12.14
CA LYS A 89 -16.04 -5.21 11.98
C LYS A 89 -14.75 -5.85 11.44
N ASP A 90 -14.12 -5.25 10.45
CA ASP A 90 -12.90 -5.75 9.82
C ASP A 90 -11.65 -5.59 10.72
N LEU A 91 -11.62 -4.60 11.62
CA LEU A 91 -10.54 -4.35 12.59
C LEU A 91 -10.79 -4.95 13.99
N GLU A 92 -11.99 -5.50 14.23
CA GLU A 92 -12.45 -6.08 15.49
C GLU A 92 -12.60 -5.05 16.64
N ILE A 93 -13.06 -3.84 16.31
CA ILE A 93 -13.25 -2.69 17.23
C ILE A 93 -14.62 -2.00 17.00
N PRO A 94 -15.12 -1.20 17.97
CA PRO A 94 -16.31 -0.36 17.79
C PRO A 94 -16.21 0.59 16.58
N ALA A 95 -17.35 1.00 16.03
CA ALA A 95 -17.40 1.90 14.87
C ALA A 95 -16.77 3.28 15.17
N ASP A 96 -16.98 3.82 16.37
CA ASP A 96 -16.42 5.10 16.79
C ASP A 96 -14.88 5.03 16.90
N ASP A 97 -14.34 3.90 17.36
CA ASP A 97 -12.90 3.65 17.41
C ASP A 97 -12.32 3.38 16.01
N ALA A 98 -13.13 2.85 15.10
CA ALA A 98 -12.77 2.71 13.69
C ALA A 98 -12.73 4.04 12.95
N TYR A 99 -13.62 4.99 13.28
CA TYR A 99 -13.54 6.38 12.83
C TYR A 99 -12.24 7.03 13.31
N GLU A 100 -11.95 6.94 14.61
CA GLU A 100 -10.73 7.53 15.20
C GLU A 100 -9.44 6.88 14.66
N PHE A 101 -9.43 5.56 14.43
CA PHE A 101 -8.33 4.88 13.74
C PHE A 101 -8.13 5.44 12.32
N TRP A 102 -9.22 5.71 11.59
CA TRP A 102 -9.17 6.16 10.19
C TRP A 102 -8.73 7.62 10.05
N THR A 103 -9.25 8.51 10.90
CA THR A 103 -8.83 9.92 10.96
C THR A 103 -7.37 10.05 11.40
N CYS A 104 -6.95 9.21 12.35
CA CYS A 104 -5.56 9.11 12.81
C CYS A 104 -4.65 8.58 11.69
N TRP A 105 -4.85 7.35 11.23
CA TRP A 105 -3.92 6.66 10.34
C TRP A 105 -4.12 6.99 8.87
N ARG A 106 -5.24 6.58 8.25
CA ARG A 106 -5.44 6.74 6.80
C ARG A 106 -5.41 8.21 6.40
N ASN A 107 -6.19 9.07 7.08
CA ASN A 107 -6.26 10.48 6.73
C ASN A 107 -4.95 11.22 7.06
N GLY A 108 -4.28 10.88 8.17
CA GLY A 108 -2.95 11.40 8.47
C GLY A 108 -1.94 11.08 7.36
N LEU A 109 -1.82 9.80 6.99
CA LEU A 109 -0.93 9.37 5.91
C LEU A 109 -1.25 10.06 4.58
N ALA A 110 -2.53 10.18 4.21
CA ALA A 110 -2.96 10.82 2.97
C ALA A 110 -2.63 12.32 2.89
N HIS A 111 -2.72 13.06 4.02
CA HIS A 111 -2.56 14.52 4.03
C HIS A 111 -1.20 15.01 4.55
N ARG A 112 -0.44 14.18 5.27
CA ARG A 112 0.82 14.56 5.94
C ARG A 112 1.96 13.56 5.76
N GLY A 113 1.73 12.41 5.12
CA GLY A 113 2.72 11.32 5.03
C GLY A 113 3.01 10.61 6.37
N MET A 114 2.25 10.92 7.43
CA MET A 114 2.40 10.36 8.77
C MET A 114 1.05 10.34 9.49
N PRO A 115 0.79 9.38 10.41
CA PRO A 115 -0.45 9.39 11.19
C PRO A 115 -0.62 10.68 11.98
N ASN A 116 -1.85 11.16 12.07
CA ASN A 116 -2.21 12.27 12.94
C ASN A 116 -2.05 11.88 14.42
N LYS A 117 -2.03 12.90 15.28
CA LYS A 117 -2.37 12.69 16.70
C LYS A 117 -3.85 12.30 16.76
N SER A 118 -4.14 11.22 17.48
CA SER A 118 -5.51 10.89 17.90
C SER A 118 -5.85 11.77 19.11
N GLU A 119 -7.11 12.21 19.20
CA GLU A 119 -7.59 13.00 20.34
C GLU A 119 -7.93 12.10 21.54
N LYS A 120 -8.32 10.85 21.25
CA LYS A 120 -8.76 9.86 22.24
C LYS A 120 -7.64 8.92 22.72
N TYR A 121 -6.61 8.68 21.90
CA TYR A 121 -5.66 7.58 22.12
C TYR A 121 -4.20 7.93 21.81
N LYS A 122 -3.29 7.41 22.63
CA LYS A 122 -1.91 7.14 22.20
C LYS A 122 -1.90 5.89 21.32
N TRP A 123 -1.02 5.81 20.33
CA TRP A 123 -0.97 4.65 19.43
C TRP A 123 0.41 4.00 19.35
N GLY A 124 0.44 2.72 18.98
CA GLY A 124 1.67 1.95 18.74
C GLY A 124 1.47 0.81 17.72
N LEU A 125 2.58 0.37 17.14
CA LEU A 125 2.64 -0.82 16.26
C LEU A 125 3.28 -1.99 17.01
N THR A 126 2.70 -3.18 16.96
CA THR A 126 3.31 -4.41 17.47
C THR A 126 2.85 -5.64 16.70
N GLY A 127 3.80 -6.48 16.28
CA GLY A 127 3.51 -7.78 15.66
C GLY A 127 3.17 -8.90 16.66
N GLN A 128 3.23 -8.63 17.97
CA GLN A 128 3.10 -9.66 19.02
C GLN A 128 1.65 -9.95 19.43
N GLN A 129 0.75 -8.98 19.25
CA GLN A 129 -0.66 -9.11 19.66
C GLN A 129 -1.47 -10.01 18.71
N GLN A 130 -2.44 -10.75 19.25
CA GLN A 130 -3.25 -11.72 18.51
C GLN A 130 -4.53 -11.13 17.87
N LYS A 131 -4.68 -9.80 17.85
CA LYS A 131 -5.80 -9.07 17.21
C LYS A 131 -5.28 -8.01 16.25
N ARG A 132 -6.09 -7.62 15.26
CA ARG A 132 -5.74 -6.53 14.31
C ARG A 132 -5.53 -5.20 15.03
N VAL A 133 -6.45 -4.84 15.92
CA VAL A 133 -6.32 -3.70 16.83
C VAL A 133 -6.69 -4.17 18.24
N VAL A 134 -6.01 -3.63 19.25
CA VAL A 134 -6.39 -3.74 20.66
C VAL A 134 -6.61 -2.33 21.18
N ILE A 135 -7.80 -2.04 21.69
CA ILE A 135 -8.11 -0.79 22.41
C ILE A 135 -7.90 -1.05 23.91
N GLY A 136 -7.16 -0.16 24.57
CA GLY A 136 -6.97 -0.12 26.01
C GLY A 136 -7.30 1.27 26.57
N GLU A 137 -7.07 1.47 27.86
CA GLU A 137 -7.32 2.77 28.50
C GLU A 137 -6.36 3.84 27.94
N GLY A 138 -6.91 4.83 27.22
CA GLY A 138 -6.15 5.93 26.63
C GLY A 138 -5.13 5.53 25.55
N HIS A 139 -5.17 4.29 25.04
CA HIS A 139 -4.28 3.87 23.95
C HIS A 139 -4.89 2.79 23.05
N PHE A 140 -4.35 2.65 21.83
CA PHE A 140 -4.54 1.46 21.01
C PHE A 140 -3.23 0.93 20.41
N THR A 141 -3.17 -0.37 20.18
CA THR A 141 -2.04 -1.02 19.51
C THR A 141 -2.50 -1.80 18.28
N ILE A 142 -1.74 -1.67 17.20
CA ILE A 142 -2.05 -2.25 15.88
C ILE A 142 -1.09 -3.40 15.58
N ASN A 143 -1.63 -4.53 15.09
CA ASN A 143 -0.86 -5.54 14.38
C ASN A 143 -0.90 -5.28 12.86
N PRO A 144 0.17 -4.71 12.27
CA PRO A 144 0.18 -4.36 10.86
C PRO A 144 0.12 -5.60 9.95
N TRP A 145 0.63 -6.75 10.41
CA TRP A 145 0.62 -8.00 9.65
C TRP A 145 -0.78 -8.60 9.56
N PHE A 146 -1.52 -8.63 10.66
CA PHE A 146 -2.90 -9.13 10.65
C PHE A 146 -3.85 -8.20 9.88
N ILE A 147 -3.57 -6.89 9.84
CA ILE A 147 -4.28 -5.94 8.98
C ILE A 147 -3.91 -6.16 7.51
N ARG A 148 -2.61 -6.33 7.18
CA ARG A 148 -2.16 -6.69 5.83
C ARG A 148 -2.88 -7.94 5.33
N ASP A 149 -2.82 -9.04 6.08
CA ASP A 149 -3.33 -10.34 5.64
C ASP A 149 -4.86 -10.29 5.39
N MET A 150 -5.58 -9.55 6.24
CA MET A 150 -7.01 -9.27 6.06
C MET A 150 -7.31 -8.47 4.79
N ILE A 151 -6.54 -7.40 4.52
CA ILE A 151 -6.72 -6.54 3.35
C ILE A 151 -6.31 -7.27 2.07
N LEU A 152 -5.17 -7.98 2.07
CA LEU A 152 -4.73 -8.76 0.92
C LEU A 152 -5.70 -9.89 0.58
N ASN A 153 -6.30 -10.56 1.56
CA ASN A 153 -7.38 -11.53 1.32
C ASN A 153 -8.59 -10.86 0.64
N LYS A 154 -9.03 -9.69 1.11
CA LYS A 154 -10.12 -8.91 0.49
C LYS A 154 -9.79 -8.50 -0.95
N VAL A 155 -8.59 -7.97 -1.19
CA VAL A 155 -8.08 -7.59 -2.52
C VAL A 155 -8.01 -8.81 -3.44
N LYS A 156 -7.45 -9.93 -2.98
CA LYS A 156 -7.36 -11.19 -3.74
C LYS A 156 -8.73 -11.76 -4.13
N ASN A 157 -9.73 -11.63 -3.26
CA ASN A 157 -11.09 -12.12 -3.51
C ASN A 157 -11.97 -11.16 -4.32
N LYS A 158 -11.51 -9.92 -4.58
CA LYS A 158 -12.23 -8.90 -5.36
C LYS A 158 -11.36 -8.27 -6.47
N LYS A 159 -10.49 -9.05 -7.12
CA LYS A 159 -9.55 -8.57 -8.15
C LYS A 159 -10.19 -7.76 -9.29
N GLN A 160 -11.48 -7.96 -9.59
CA GLN A 160 -12.21 -7.20 -10.60
C GLN A 160 -12.32 -5.69 -10.31
N ILE A 161 -12.24 -5.25 -9.05
CA ILE A 161 -12.32 -3.81 -8.71
C ILE A 161 -11.08 -3.02 -9.19
N TRP A 162 -10.03 -3.71 -9.62
CA TRP A 162 -8.78 -3.14 -10.12
C TRP A 162 -8.72 -3.04 -11.64
N GLU A 163 -9.81 -3.42 -12.33
CA GLU A 163 -9.92 -3.30 -13.79
C GLU A 163 -10.42 -1.91 -14.23
N ASP A 164 -10.77 -1.06 -13.27
CA ASP A 164 -11.28 0.31 -13.43
C ASP A 164 -10.27 1.32 -14.03
N GLU A 165 -10.78 2.48 -14.47
CA GLU A 165 -9.97 3.60 -14.97
C GLU A 165 -9.22 4.32 -13.84
N LEU A 166 -9.71 4.22 -12.60
CA LEU A 166 -9.09 4.73 -11.37
C LEU A 166 -7.86 3.92 -10.91
N SER A 167 -7.26 3.18 -11.84
CA SER A 167 -5.94 2.55 -11.70
C SER A 167 -4.96 3.13 -12.73
N PRO A 168 -4.83 4.47 -12.87
CA PRO A 168 -4.10 5.11 -13.97
C PRO A 168 -2.59 4.81 -13.93
N PHE A 169 -2.07 4.46 -12.76
CA PHE A 169 -0.69 4.06 -12.57
C PHE A 169 -0.35 2.74 -13.29
N MET A 170 -1.32 1.85 -13.55
CA MET A 170 -1.09 0.53 -14.15
C MET A 170 -0.81 0.57 -15.67
N LYS A 171 -0.01 1.55 -16.11
CA LYS A 171 0.77 1.48 -17.35
C LYS A 171 2.07 0.77 -17.03
N VAL A 172 2.49 -0.15 -17.91
CA VAL A 172 3.75 -0.89 -17.71
C VAL A 172 4.91 0.09 -17.60
N PHE A 173 5.58 0.13 -16.43
CA PHE A 173 6.87 0.78 -16.30
C PHE A 173 7.90 -0.05 -17.06
N HIS A 174 8.39 0.48 -18.17
CA HIS A 174 9.55 -0.08 -18.84
C HIS A 174 10.79 0.26 -17.99
N LEU A 175 11.39 -0.76 -17.39
CA LEU A 175 12.75 -0.65 -16.88
C LEU A 175 13.66 -0.44 -18.07
N VAL A 176 14.17 0.78 -18.23
CA VAL A 176 15.30 1.06 -19.12
C VAL A 176 16.53 0.59 -18.36
N GLU A 177 17.24 -0.42 -18.89
CA GLU A 177 18.54 -0.80 -18.36
C GLU A 177 19.52 0.40 -18.54
N PRO A 178 20.35 0.71 -17.52
CA PRO A 178 21.17 1.93 -17.48
C PRO A 178 22.32 1.94 -18.51
#